data_AF-A0A0L1IK23-F1
#
_entry.id   AF-A0A0L1IK23-F1
#
_cell.length_a   1.000
_cell.length_b   1.000
_cell.length_c   1.000
_cell.angle_alpha   90.00
_cell.angle_beta   90.00
_cell.angle_gamma   90.00
#
_symmetry.space_group_name_H-M   'P 1'
#
loop_
_entity.id
_entity.type
_entity.pdbx_description
1 polymer ?
#
loop_
_entity_poly.entity_id
_entity_poly.type
_entity_poly.pdbx_seq_one_letter_code
_entity_poly.pdbx_strand_id
1 'polypeptide(L)'
;MKQKLKIGKVYKQRYKNNKIPIARDKNGEIIKGNGIHRPFIVFFSDDKVFYLTTKTVKDENRRKTTNDPQNLTLEMDLYGNDDRTISVNCSVVNVMERKLFESLYILDDERNDFQTDPDTYNKIMEHLFKHKDDISISEFDYFDFDNKQPIFKADEIANRNRQEVEMIIVGYNHLINETNIIPELILDKPDHFYEVVKECFYVSKYGAQDELSKAYYKKNSKFDELTANSIWDTNKFIDEFNKEWERKLQLEKEKYDERQQRHYNNQEQESHHQDKEDDTDTPKPTQSLKFTM
;
A
#
# COMPACT_ATOMS: atom_id res chain seq x y z
N MET A 1 -4.50 -24.50 -5.72
CA MET A 1 -3.76 -23.45 -4.97
C MET A 1 -4.72 -22.30 -4.74
N LYS A 2 -4.94 -21.92 -3.48
CA LYS A 2 -5.72 -20.71 -3.14
C LYS A 2 -4.94 -19.51 -3.71
N GLN A 3 -5.58 -18.68 -4.54
CA GLN A 3 -4.89 -17.54 -5.16
C GLN A 3 -4.66 -16.46 -4.08
N LYS A 4 -3.41 -15.98 -3.96
CA LYS A 4 -2.99 -15.02 -2.94
C LYS A 4 -3.70 -13.68 -3.13
N LEU A 5 -4.27 -13.11 -2.08
CA LEU A 5 -4.91 -11.80 -2.07
C LEU A 5 -3.92 -10.71 -2.54
N LYS A 6 -4.39 -9.69 -3.29
CA LYS A 6 -3.54 -8.59 -3.80
C LYS A 6 -4.01 -7.24 -3.29
N ILE A 7 -3.14 -6.52 -2.60
CA ILE A 7 -3.37 -5.21 -1.97
C ILE A 7 -2.19 -4.29 -2.24
N GLY A 8 -2.47 -3.03 -2.58
CA GLY A 8 -1.45 -2.05 -2.93
C GLY A 8 -0.62 -2.43 -4.17
N LYS A 9 -1.12 -3.34 -5.02
CA LYS A 9 -0.39 -3.79 -6.20
C LYS A 9 -0.60 -2.85 -7.38
N VAL A 10 0.49 -2.52 -8.06
CA VAL A 10 0.50 -1.61 -9.21
C VAL A 10 0.65 -2.40 -10.50
N TYR A 11 -0.18 -2.05 -11.50
CA TYR A 11 -0.19 -2.67 -12.82
C TYR A 11 -0.19 -1.59 -13.90
N LYS A 12 0.75 -1.66 -14.83
CA LYS A 12 0.93 -0.62 -15.86
C LYS A 12 1.16 -1.17 -17.26
N GLN A 13 2.04 -2.16 -17.43
CA GLN A 13 2.45 -2.59 -18.75
C GLN A 13 1.54 -3.69 -19.30
N ARG A 14 0.72 -3.34 -20.29
CA ARG A 14 -0.15 -4.27 -21.01
C ARG A 14 0.48 -4.77 -22.30
N TYR A 15 0.01 -5.91 -22.81
CA TYR A 15 0.42 -6.40 -24.13
C TYR A 15 0.04 -5.38 -25.23
N LYS A 16 0.94 -5.15 -26.21
CA LYS A 16 0.79 -4.08 -27.22
C LYS A 16 -0.49 -4.17 -28.08
N ASN A 17 -0.99 -5.38 -28.28
CA ASN A 17 -2.24 -5.67 -28.99
C ASN A 17 -3.49 -5.41 -28.13
N ASN A 18 -3.34 -5.21 -26.82
CA ASN A 18 -4.43 -4.99 -25.89
C ASN A 18 -4.52 -3.52 -25.46
N LYS A 19 -5.08 -2.68 -26.35
CA LYS A 19 -5.28 -1.25 -26.12
C LYS A 19 -6.65 -0.89 -25.54
N ILE A 20 -7.46 -1.89 -25.23
CA ILE A 20 -8.85 -1.68 -24.87
C ILE A 20 -8.92 -1.00 -23.50
N PRO A 21 -9.59 0.15 -23.34
CA PRO A 21 -9.79 0.76 -22.04
C PRO A 21 -10.53 -0.19 -21.09
N ILE A 22 -10.09 -0.26 -19.84
CA ILE A 22 -10.70 -1.11 -18.82
C ILE A 22 -11.25 -0.33 -17.64
N ALA A 23 -11.40 0.99 -17.79
CA ALA A 23 -11.85 1.83 -16.69
C ALA A 23 -12.83 2.91 -17.17
N ARG A 24 -13.75 3.25 -16.28
CA ARG A 24 -14.65 4.40 -16.40
C ARG A 24 -14.30 5.45 -15.36
N ASP A 25 -14.73 6.67 -15.64
CA ASP A 25 -14.78 7.74 -14.64
C ASP A 25 -16.11 7.69 -13.85
N LYS A 26 -16.30 8.65 -12.93
CA LYS A 26 -17.51 8.74 -12.11
C LYS A 26 -18.81 9.01 -12.87
N ASN A 27 -18.70 9.50 -14.11
CA ASN A 27 -19.86 9.75 -14.97
C ASN A 27 -20.19 8.52 -15.84
N GLY A 28 -19.47 7.40 -15.66
CA GLY A 28 -19.60 6.21 -16.48
C GLY A 28 -18.93 6.35 -17.85
N GLU A 29 -18.17 7.43 -18.09
CA GLU A 29 -17.47 7.63 -19.36
C GLU A 29 -16.20 6.77 -19.39
N ILE A 30 -15.96 6.12 -20.54
CA ILE A 30 -14.73 5.35 -20.75
C ILE A 30 -13.54 6.30 -20.71
N ILE A 31 -12.54 5.99 -19.88
CA ILE A 31 -11.29 6.75 -19.82
C ILE A 31 -10.45 6.40 -21.05
N LYS A 32 -10.60 7.22 -22.10
CA LYS A 32 -9.86 7.11 -23.38
C LYS A 32 -8.52 7.83 -23.28
N GLY A 33 -7.52 7.34 -24.03
CA GLY A 33 -6.22 7.99 -24.17
C GLY A 33 -5.21 7.55 -23.10
N ASN A 34 -4.19 6.81 -23.54
CA ASN A 34 -3.07 6.23 -22.77
C ASN A 34 -3.30 4.81 -22.18
N GLY A 35 -4.30 4.07 -22.67
CA GLY A 35 -4.77 2.78 -22.13
C GLY A 35 -3.77 1.61 -22.02
N ILE A 36 -2.55 1.74 -22.54
CA ILE A 36 -1.45 0.75 -22.39
C ILE A 36 -0.36 1.18 -21.39
N HIS A 37 -0.36 2.43 -20.94
CA HIS A 37 0.69 2.97 -20.06
C HIS A 37 0.15 3.68 -18.83
N ARG A 38 -1.18 3.71 -18.66
CA ARG A 38 -1.81 4.24 -17.46
C ARG A 38 -1.63 3.22 -16.33
N PRO A 39 -1.00 3.58 -15.20
CA PRO A 39 -0.94 2.69 -14.05
C PRO A 39 -2.31 2.57 -13.39
N PHE A 40 -2.60 1.38 -12.92
CA PHE A 40 -3.71 1.07 -12.02
C PHE A 40 -3.14 0.59 -10.70
N ILE A 41 -3.78 0.99 -9.61
CA ILE A 41 -3.47 0.47 -8.28
C ILE A 41 -4.65 -0.38 -7.82
N VAL A 42 -4.36 -1.61 -7.47
CA VAL A 42 -5.28 -2.55 -6.85
C VAL A 42 -5.29 -2.22 -5.36
N PHE A 43 -6.38 -1.63 -4.89
CA PHE A 43 -6.50 -1.39 -3.45
C PHE A 43 -6.96 -2.64 -2.71
N PHE A 44 -7.66 -3.56 -3.39
CA PHE A 44 -8.05 -4.88 -2.88
C PHE A 44 -8.32 -5.88 -4.02
N SER A 45 -8.05 -7.17 -3.80
CA SER A 45 -8.38 -8.23 -4.76
C SER A 45 -8.45 -9.62 -4.12
N ASP A 46 -9.54 -10.32 -4.44
CA ASP A 46 -9.83 -11.71 -4.13
C ASP A 46 -10.04 -12.52 -5.43
N ASP A 47 -11.25 -13.01 -5.71
CA ASP A 47 -11.70 -13.48 -7.02
C ASP A 47 -11.87 -12.32 -8.02
N LYS A 48 -12.11 -11.09 -7.54
CA LYS A 48 -12.14 -9.87 -8.35
C LYS A 48 -10.96 -8.96 -8.02
N VAL A 49 -10.73 -7.98 -8.87
CA VAL A 49 -9.75 -6.91 -8.67
C VAL A 49 -10.51 -5.60 -8.57
N PHE A 50 -10.29 -4.88 -7.46
CA PHE A 50 -10.83 -3.55 -7.19
C PHE A 50 -9.70 -2.54 -7.34
N TYR A 51 -9.80 -1.70 -8.36
CA TYR A 51 -8.68 -0.87 -8.79
C TYR A 51 -9.08 0.56 -9.09
N LEU A 52 -8.11 1.44 -8.85
CA LEU A 52 -8.19 2.87 -9.15
C LEU A 52 -7.28 3.20 -10.33
N THR A 53 -7.68 4.22 -11.08
CA THR A 53 -6.86 4.72 -12.18
C THR A 53 -5.95 5.83 -11.69
N THR A 54 -4.72 5.87 -12.21
CA THR A 54 -3.82 7.01 -11.97
C THR A 54 -3.55 7.78 -13.25
N LYS A 55 -3.05 9.02 -13.14
CA LYS A 55 -2.57 9.80 -14.28
C LYS A 55 -1.43 10.70 -13.83
N THR A 56 -0.49 10.99 -14.74
CA THR A 56 0.51 12.03 -14.50
C THR A 56 -0.15 13.40 -14.49
N VAL A 57 0.22 14.23 -13.51
CA VAL A 57 -0.17 15.64 -13.43
C VAL A 57 0.82 16.45 -14.26
N LYS A 58 0.32 17.10 -15.30
CA LYS A 58 1.07 17.99 -16.20
C LYS A 58 0.45 19.37 -16.13
N ASP A 59 1.18 20.41 -16.54
CA ASP A 59 0.68 21.79 -16.44
C ASP A 59 -0.65 22.00 -17.17
N GLU A 60 -0.83 21.33 -18.31
CA GLU A 60 -2.07 21.33 -19.10
C GLU A 60 -3.29 20.82 -18.31
N ASN A 61 -3.11 19.87 -17.39
CA ASN A 61 -4.19 19.22 -16.65
C ASN A 61 -4.19 19.51 -15.15
N ARG A 62 -3.18 20.23 -14.65
CA ARG A 62 -2.90 20.44 -13.23
C ARG A 62 -4.09 21.01 -12.50
N ARG A 63 -4.56 22.19 -12.93
CA ARG A 63 -5.69 22.89 -12.30
C ARG A 63 -6.95 22.03 -12.22
N LYS A 64 -7.34 21.37 -13.31
CA LYS A 64 -8.54 20.50 -13.32
C LYS A 64 -8.36 19.31 -12.38
N THR A 65 -7.15 18.77 -12.30
CA THR A 65 -6.85 17.57 -11.50
C THR A 65 -6.80 17.89 -10.01
N THR A 66 -6.09 18.94 -9.61
CA THR A 66 -5.89 19.32 -8.21
C THR A 66 -7.13 19.94 -7.57
N ASN A 67 -8.03 20.52 -8.39
CA ASN A 67 -9.27 21.13 -7.88
C ASN A 67 -10.40 20.11 -7.69
N ASP A 68 -10.25 18.89 -8.18
CA ASP A 68 -11.24 17.83 -7.96
C ASP A 68 -10.94 17.15 -6.62
N PRO A 69 -11.81 17.31 -5.59
CA PRO A 69 -11.53 16.83 -4.25
C PRO A 69 -11.46 15.30 -4.16
N GLN A 70 -12.01 14.58 -5.14
CA GLN A 70 -11.97 13.11 -5.20
C GLN A 70 -10.68 12.58 -5.87
N ASN A 71 -9.78 13.46 -6.29
CA ASN A 71 -8.46 13.09 -6.78
C ASN A 71 -7.43 13.28 -5.65
N LEU A 72 -6.71 12.22 -5.32
CA LEU A 72 -5.52 12.31 -4.50
C LEU A 72 -4.32 12.68 -5.38
N THR A 73 -3.66 13.80 -5.11
CA THR A 73 -2.42 14.18 -5.79
C THR A 73 -1.22 13.77 -4.94
N LEU A 74 -0.26 13.09 -5.55
CA LEU A 74 0.97 12.62 -4.93
C LEU A 74 2.17 13.24 -5.65
N GLU A 75 3.16 13.71 -4.90
CA GLU A 75 4.38 14.33 -5.47
C GLU A 75 5.37 13.30 -6.03
N MET A 76 5.15 12.02 -5.74
CA MET A 76 5.86 10.87 -6.29
C MET A 76 4.91 9.95 -7.05
N ASP A 77 5.44 9.13 -7.95
CA ASP A 77 4.67 8.07 -8.60
C ASP A 77 4.47 6.83 -7.71
N LEU A 78 3.67 5.87 -8.18
CA LEU A 78 3.37 4.64 -7.42
C LEU A 78 4.56 3.67 -7.30
N TYR A 79 5.71 4.00 -7.89
CA TYR A 79 6.94 3.21 -7.81
C TYR A 79 7.98 3.87 -6.89
N GLY A 80 7.60 4.98 -6.22
CA GLY A 80 8.48 5.73 -5.33
C GLY A 80 9.40 6.72 -6.04
N ASN A 81 9.16 7.03 -7.32
CA ASN A 81 9.95 8.03 -8.05
C ASN A 81 9.36 9.43 -7.85
N ASP A 82 10.17 10.35 -7.33
CA ASP A 82 9.79 11.74 -7.00
C ASP A 82 9.90 12.72 -8.18
N ASP A 83 10.35 12.27 -9.36
CA ASP A 83 10.43 13.09 -10.58
C ASP A 83 9.06 13.43 -11.19
N ARG A 84 7.98 12.82 -10.67
CA ARG A 84 6.64 12.84 -11.28
C ARG A 84 5.54 12.97 -10.24
N THR A 85 4.83 14.09 -10.32
CA THR A 85 3.53 14.22 -9.67
C THR A 85 2.48 13.38 -10.40
N ILE A 86 1.76 12.54 -9.66
CA ILE A 86 0.61 11.78 -10.17
C ILE A 86 -0.67 12.17 -9.43
N SER A 87 -1.79 11.77 -10.02
CA SER A 87 -3.10 11.83 -9.39
C SER A 87 -3.78 10.48 -9.48
N VAL A 88 -4.24 10.00 -8.34
CA VAL A 88 -5.09 8.80 -8.20
C VAL A 88 -6.55 9.27 -8.20
N ASN A 89 -7.35 8.71 -9.10
CA ASN A 89 -8.78 8.98 -9.14
C ASN A 89 -9.50 8.08 -8.13
N CYS A 90 -9.97 8.67 -7.03
CA CYS A 90 -10.71 7.98 -5.98
C CYS A 90 -12.23 8.18 -6.08
N SER A 91 -12.74 8.84 -7.13
CA SER A 91 -14.18 9.02 -7.36
C SER A 91 -14.90 7.76 -7.86
N VAL A 92 -14.13 6.79 -8.38
CA VAL A 92 -14.67 5.58 -8.98
C VAL A 92 -13.77 4.38 -8.68
N VAL A 93 -14.37 3.32 -8.17
CA VAL A 93 -13.75 2.01 -8.05
C VAL A 93 -14.13 1.19 -9.28
N ASN A 94 -13.11 0.78 -10.04
CA ASN A 94 -13.31 -0.14 -11.14
C ASN A 94 -13.14 -1.58 -10.65
N VAL A 95 -13.97 -2.47 -11.14
CA VAL A 95 -14.02 -3.89 -10.74
C VAL A 95 -13.89 -4.77 -11.96
N MET A 96 -13.08 -5.82 -11.88
CA MET A 96 -12.94 -6.82 -12.95
C MET A 96 -12.67 -8.20 -12.36
N GLU A 97 -13.13 -9.25 -13.03
CA GLU A 97 -12.70 -10.62 -12.73
C GLU A 97 -11.17 -10.72 -12.76
N ARG A 98 -10.58 -11.29 -11.71
CA ARG A 98 -9.13 -11.22 -11.51
C ARG A 98 -8.34 -11.88 -12.63
N LYS A 99 -8.75 -13.09 -13.01
CA LYS A 99 -8.08 -13.84 -14.09
C LYS A 99 -8.10 -13.04 -15.40
N LEU A 100 -9.20 -12.34 -15.67
CA LEU A 100 -9.29 -11.48 -16.84
C LEU A 100 -8.36 -10.29 -16.71
N PHE A 101 -8.38 -9.58 -15.58
CA PHE A 101 -7.52 -8.43 -15.32
C PHE A 101 -6.03 -8.77 -15.49
N GLU A 102 -5.56 -9.81 -14.81
CA GLU A 102 -4.16 -10.24 -14.85
C GLU A 102 -3.72 -10.66 -16.26
N SER A 103 -4.62 -11.28 -17.04
CA SER A 103 -4.32 -11.69 -18.43
C SER A 103 -4.02 -10.53 -19.38
N LEU A 104 -4.35 -9.28 -18.99
CA LEU A 104 -4.12 -8.10 -19.83
C LEU A 104 -2.67 -7.60 -19.74
N TYR A 105 -1.92 -8.03 -18.74
CA TYR A 105 -0.60 -7.49 -18.38
C TYR A 105 0.54 -8.46 -18.71
N ILE A 106 1.72 -7.89 -18.98
CA ILE A 106 2.94 -8.67 -19.23
C ILE A 106 3.41 -9.25 -17.88
N LEU A 107 3.45 -10.59 -17.77
CA LEU A 107 3.74 -11.30 -16.52
C LEU A 107 5.08 -10.91 -15.87
N ASP A 108 6.12 -10.70 -16.67
CA ASP A 108 7.49 -10.48 -16.18
C ASP A 108 7.96 -9.01 -16.26
N ASP A 109 7.04 -8.05 -16.46
CA ASP A 109 7.40 -6.62 -16.44
C ASP A 109 7.43 -6.11 -15.00
N GLU A 110 8.55 -5.50 -14.60
CA GLU A 110 8.78 -4.98 -13.23
C GLU A 110 7.75 -3.91 -12.79
N ARG A 111 7.00 -3.33 -13.73
CA ARG A 111 5.95 -2.32 -13.46
C ARG A 111 4.57 -2.95 -13.27
N ASN A 112 4.50 -4.29 -13.22
CA ASN A 112 3.30 -5.06 -12.93
C ASN A 112 3.50 -5.89 -11.65
N ASP A 113 2.42 -6.08 -10.91
CA ASP A 113 2.45 -6.71 -9.57
C ASP A 113 3.45 -6.07 -8.58
N PHE A 114 3.81 -4.82 -8.85
CA PHE A 114 4.71 -4.03 -8.03
C PHE A 114 4.01 -3.63 -6.73
N GLN A 115 4.69 -3.78 -5.60
CA GLN A 115 4.14 -3.36 -4.30
C GLN A 115 4.38 -1.86 -4.10
N THR A 116 3.32 -1.06 -4.09
CA THR A 116 3.43 0.36 -3.70
C THR A 116 3.92 0.46 -2.25
N ASP A 117 4.57 1.57 -1.91
CA ASP A 117 4.98 1.82 -0.54
C ASP A 117 3.76 1.98 0.41
N PRO A 118 3.90 1.56 1.68
CA PRO A 118 2.81 1.61 2.67
C PRO A 118 2.23 3.00 2.89
N ASP A 119 3.05 4.05 2.90
CA ASP A 119 2.59 5.43 3.08
C ASP A 119 1.68 5.90 1.94
N THR A 120 2.03 5.60 0.70
CA THR A 120 1.21 5.87 -0.48
C THR A 120 -0.11 5.09 -0.41
N TYR A 121 -0.06 3.82 -0.02
CA TYR A 121 -1.28 3.03 0.15
C TYR A 121 -2.20 3.62 1.24
N ASN A 122 -1.65 4.00 2.39
CA ASN A 122 -2.38 4.64 3.48
C ASN A 122 -3.07 5.92 3.03
N LYS A 123 -2.33 6.82 2.35
CA LYS A 123 -2.90 8.06 1.80
C LYS A 123 -4.05 7.79 0.84
N ILE A 124 -3.96 6.76 0.01
CA ILE A 124 -5.05 6.35 -0.90
C ILE A 124 -6.27 5.88 -0.10
N MET A 125 -6.07 5.01 0.89
CA MET A 125 -7.16 4.46 1.69
C MET A 125 -7.87 5.52 2.56
N GLU A 126 -7.11 6.42 3.18
CA GLU A 126 -7.66 7.57 3.92
C GLU A 126 -8.47 8.49 3.00
N HIS A 127 -7.96 8.76 1.80
CA HIS A 127 -8.66 9.60 0.83
C HIS A 127 -9.94 8.94 0.30
N LEU A 128 -9.92 7.62 0.08
CA LEU A 128 -11.13 6.84 -0.21
C LEU A 128 -12.13 6.92 0.95
N PHE A 129 -11.68 6.77 2.20
CA PHE A 129 -12.55 6.84 3.38
C PHE A 129 -13.24 8.20 3.52
N LYS A 130 -12.48 9.29 3.32
CA LYS A 130 -13.00 10.66 3.34
C LYS A 130 -14.14 10.87 2.34
N HIS A 131 -14.10 10.18 1.19
CA HIS A 131 -15.06 10.33 0.09
C HIS A 131 -15.94 9.10 -0.14
N LYS A 132 -15.99 8.15 0.81
CA LYS A 132 -16.58 6.81 0.64
C LYS A 132 -18.04 6.83 0.15
N ASP A 133 -18.80 7.82 0.58
CA ASP A 133 -20.23 7.95 0.29
C ASP A 133 -20.49 8.39 -1.17
N ASP A 134 -19.49 9.03 -1.80
CA ASP A 134 -19.56 9.57 -3.16
C ASP A 134 -18.84 8.68 -4.21
N ILE A 135 -18.39 7.49 -3.82
CA ILE A 135 -17.68 6.57 -4.72
C ILE A 135 -18.67 5.88 -5.65
N SER A 136 -18.42 6.02 -6.96
CA SER A 136 -19.09 5.26 -8.01
C SER A 136 -18.43 3.90 -8.21
N ILE A 137 -19.19 2.89 -8.61
CA ILE A 137 -18.66 1.54 -8.87
C ILE A 137 -18.92 1.19 -10.32
N SER A 138 -17.88 0.79 -11.03
CA SER A 138 -17.95 0.38 -12.43
C SER A 138 -17.36 -1.01 -12.58
N GLU A 139 -18.16 -1.98 -13.00
CA GLU A 139 -17.70 -3.35 -13.18
C GLU A 139 -17.57 -3.69 -14.66
N PHE A 140 -16.36 -4.08 -15.06
CA PHE A 140 -16.08 -4.60 -16.39
C PHE A 140 -16.74 -5.97 -16.56
N ASP A 141 -17.31 -6.22 -17.74
CA ASP A 141 -17.95 -7.49 -18.05
C ASP A 141 -17.08 -8.31 -19.02
N TYR A 142 -17.08 -7.93 -20.29
CA TYR A 142 -16.36 -8.64 -21.34
C TYR A 142 -15.89 -7.69 -22.46
N PHE A 143 -15.08 -8.24 -23.36
CA PHE A 143 -14.67 -7.55 -24.58
C PHE A 143 -15.61 -7.91 -25.72
N ASP A 144 -16.26 -6.89 -26.30
CA ASP A 144 -16.94 -7.04 -27.57
C ASP A 144 -15.89 -7.01 -28.69
N PHE A 145 -15.53 -8.19 -29.20
CA PHE A 145 -14.50 -8.35 -30.22
C PHE A 145 -14.94 -7.81 -31.59
N ASP A 146 -16.25 -7.83 -31.87
CA ASP A 146 -16.79 -7.38 -33.15
C ASP A 146 -16.71 -5.85 -33.24
N ASN A 147 -17.10 -5.17 -32.17
CA ASN A 147 -17.08 -3.70 -32.10
C ASN A 147 -15.79 -3.12 -31.52
N LYS A 148 -14.88 -3.96 -31.02
CA LYS A 148 -13.60 -3.58 -30.38
C LYS A 148 -13.79 -2.61 -29.21
N GLN A 149 -14.84 -2.81 -28.42
CA GLN A 149 -15.18 -1.97 -27.27
C GLN A 149 -15.24 -2.80 -25.98
N PRO A 150 -14.91 -2.19 -24.83
CA PRO A 150 -15.18 -2.80 -23.54
C PRO A 150 -16.67 -2.71 -23.21
N ILE A 151 -17.25 -3.81 -22.73
CA ILE A 151 -18.60 -3.84 -22.18
C ILE A 151 -18.49 -3.87 -20.65
N PHE A 152 -19.31 -3.04 -20.02
CA PHE A 152 -19.40 -2.95 -18.56
C PHE A 152 -20.79 -3.40 -18.14
N LYS A 153 -20.87 -4.00 -16.96
CA LYS A 153 -22.13 -4.41 -16.36
C LYS A 153 -23.00 -3.18 -16.08
N ALA A 154 -24.31 -3.38 -16.08
CA ALA A 154 -25.25 -2.35 -15.66
C ALA A 154 -24.97 -1.89 -14.22
N ASP A 155 -25.23 -0.62 -13.92
CA ASP A 155 -24.90 -0.01 -12.63
C ASP A 155 -25.52 -0.76 -11.44
N GLU A 156 -26.73 -1.30 -11.60
CA GLU A 156 -27.39 -2.12 -10.56
C GLU A 156 -26.60 -3.38 -10.20
N ILE A 157 -25.95 -3.99 -11.20
CA ILE A 157 -25.12 -5.19 -11.00
C ILE A 157 -23.78 -4.78 -10.40
N ALA A 158 -23.15 -3.74 -10.94
CA ALA A 158 -21.87 -3.23 -10.44
C ALA A 158 -21.98 -2.77 -8.97
N ASN A 159 -23.10 -2.14 -8.59
CA ASN A 159 -23.36 -1.69 -7.23
C ASN A 159 -23.50 -2.83 -6.21
N ARG A 160 -23.63 -4.09 -6.63
CA ARG A 160 -23.58 -5.23 -5.69
C ARG A 160 -22.22 -5.33 -4.98
N ASN A 161 -21.16 -4.81 -5.59
CA ASN A 161 -19.83 -4.78 -4.96
C ASN A 161 -19.68 -3.66 -3.91
N ARG A 162 -20.70 -2.80 -3.70
CA ARG A 162 -20.62 -1.64 -2.79
C ARG A 162 -20.33 -2.02 -1.35
N GLN A 163 -20.97 -3.08 -0.86
CA GLN A 163 -20.78 -3.54 0.52
C GLN A 163 -19.34 -3.98 0.77
N GLU A 164 -18.72 -4.62 -0.22
CA GLU A 164 -17.33 -5.05 -0.12
C GLU A 164 -16.38 -3.85 -0.18
N VAL A 165 -16.60 -2.91 -1.10
CA VAL A 165 -15.83 -1.65 -1.16
C VAL A 165 -15.93 -0.89 0.15
N GLU A 166 -17.13 -0.74 0.72
CA GLU A 166 -17.36 -0.08 2.00
C GLU A 166 -16.63 -0.81 3.14
N MET A 167 -16.78 -2.13 3.22
CA MET A 167 -16.12 -2.95 4.24
C MET A 167 -14.60 -2.78 4.21
N ILE A 168 -13.99 -2.84 3.02
CA ILE A 168 -12.54 -2.69 2.89
C ILE A 168 -12.09 -1.28 3.31
N ILE A 169 -12.76 -0.23 2.81
CA ILE A 169 -12.38 1.15 3.08
C ILE A 169 -12.56 1.52 4.56
N VAL A 170 -13.73 1.22 5.13
CA VAL A 170 -14.07 1.57 6.51
C VAL A 170 -13.28 0.71 7.49
N GLY A 171 -13.18 -0.60 7.22
CA GLY A 171 -12.39 -1.51 8.05
C GLY A 171 -10.92 -1.16 8.08
N TYR A 172 -10.33 -0.82 6.92
CA TYR A 172 -8.93 -0.39 6.86
C TYR A 172 -8.72 0.96 7.57
N ASN A 173 -9.65 1.90 7.44
CA ASN A 173 -9.54 3.16 8.17
C ASN A 173 -9.60 2.96 9.69
N HIS A 174 -10.46 2.07 10.18
CA HIS A 174 -10.49 1.73 11.61
C HIS A 174 -9.19 1.07 12.06
N LEU A 175 -8.68 0.11 11.27
CA LEU A 175 -7.41 -0.56 11.52
C LEU A 175 -6.26 0.43 11.76
N ILE A 176 -6.07 1.42 10.88
CA ILE A 176 -4.92 2.33 10.96
C ILE A 176 -5.06 3.43 12.03
N ASN A 177 -6.29 3.77 12.44
CA ASN A 177 -6.54 4.88 13.37
C ASN A 177 -6.88 4.44 14.79
N GLU A 178 -7.49 3.27 14.95
CA GLU A 178 -8.09 2.81 16.22
C GLU A 178 -7.43 1.54 16.76
N THR A 179 -6.42 1.02 16.06
CA THR A 179 -5.64 -0.16 16.50
C THR A 179 -4.16 0.15 16.54
N ASN A 180 -3.38 -0.70 17.21
CA ASN A 180 -1.91 -0.62 17.23
C ASN A 180 -1.25 -1.41 16.08
N ILE A 181 -2.03 -1.87 15.09
CA ILE A 181 -1.49 -2.70 14.00
C ILE A 181 -0.85 -1.79 12.95
N ILE A 182 0.38 -2.15 12.57
CA ILE A 182 1.19 -1.40 11.62
C ILE A 182 0.83 -1.81 10.18
N PRO A 183 0.40 -0.86 9.33
CA PRO A 183 -0.05 -1.12 7.95
C PRO A 183 0.92 -1.94 7.09
N GLU A 184 2.22 -1.65 7.19
CA GLU A 184 3.34 -2.27 6.49
C GLU A 184 3.26 -3.80 6.59
N LEU A 185 2.97 -4.28 7.80
CA LEU A 185 2.96 -5.70 8.11
C LEU A 185 1.76 -6.44 7.53
N ILE A 186 0.66 -5.73 7.27
CA ILE A 186 -0.54 -6.30 6.64
C ILE A 186 -0.35 -6.34 5.13
N LEU A 187 0.27 -5.32 4.54
CA LEU A 187 0.65 -5.34 3.12
C LEU A 187 1.60 -6.51 2.79
N ASP A 188 2.49 -6.86 3.71
CA ASP A 188 3.41 -8.01 3.59
C ASP A 188 2.72 -9.37 3.79
N LYS A 189 1.56 -9.40 4.46
CA LYS A 189 0.78 -10.62 4.78
C LYS A 189 -0.66 -10.54 4.24
N PRO A 190 -0.84 -10.50 2.91
CA PRO A 190 -2.16 -10.28 2.32
C PRO A 190 -3.17 -11.39 2.65
N ASP A 191 -2.72 -12.60 2.99
CA ASP A 191 -3.62 -13.70 3.34
C ASP A 191 -4.47 -13.41 4.61
N HIS A 192 -4.02 -12.49 5.47
CA HIS A 192 -4.76 -12.07 6.67
C HIS A 192 -5.43 -10.70 6.54
N PHE A 193 -5.12 -9.94 5.49
CA PHE A 193 -5.64 -8.59 5.29
C PHE A 193 -7.17 -8.56 5.36
N TYR A 194 -7.84 -9.45 4.62
CA TYR A 194 -9.30 -9.45 4.53
C TYR A 194 -9.96 -9.72 5.89
N GLU A 195 -9.47 -10.73 6.61
CA GLU A 195 -10.04 -11.11 7.91
C GLU A 195 -9.90 -9.98 8.92
N VAL A 196 -8.71 -9.37 9.03
CA VAL A 196 -8.46 -8.25 9.94
C VAL A 196 -9.32 -7.04 9.58
N VAL A 197 -9.33 -6.64 8.30
CA VAL A 197 -10.12 -5.48 7.84
C VAL A 197 -11.61 -5.71 8.04
N LYS A 198 -12.10 -6.93 7.82
CA LYS A 198 -13.49 -7.30 8.05
C LYS A 198 -13.86 -7.17 9.53
N GLU A 199 -13.05 -7.67 10.46
CA GLU A 199 -13.29 -7.50 11.89
C GLU A 199 -13.29 -6.02 12.30
N CYS A 200 -12.31 -5.25 11.83
CA CYS A 200 -12.26 -3.80 12.06
C CYS A 200 -13.52 -3.08 11.53
N PHE A 201 -14.05 -3.50 10.39
CA PHE A 201 -15.31 -2.97 9.86
C PHE A 201 -16.50 -3.26 10.79
N TYR A 202 -16.62 -4.49 11.29
CA TYR A 202 -17.70 -4.85 12.20
C TYR A 202 -17.62 -4.07 13.52
N VAL A 203 -16.42 -3.93 14.09
CA VAL A 203 -16.20 -3.13 15.31
C VAL A 203 -16.58 -1.67 15.06
N SER A 204 -16.14 -1.09 13.93
CA SER A 204 -16.46 0.30 13.58
C SER A 204 -17.97 0.52 13.39
N LYS A 205 -18.66 -0.43 12.73
CA LYS A 205 -20.07 -0.27 12.35
C LYS A 205 -21.06 -0.61 13.47
N TYR A 206 -20.70 -1.55 14.35
CA TYR A 206 -21.62 -2.11 15.35
C TYR A 206 -21.13 -1.95 16.80
N GLY A 207 -19.91 -1.43 17.01
CA GLY A 207 -19.29 -1.30 18.32
C GLY A 207 -18.61 -2.59 18.81
N ALA A 208 -17.82 -2.46 19.88
CA ALA A 208 -17.21 -3.60 20.56
C ALA A 208 -18.28 -4.35 21.38
N GLN A 209 -18.72 -5.50 20.84
CA GLN A 209 -19.60 -6.55 21.40
C GLN A 209 -20.33 -6.26 22.74
N ASP A 210 -21.64 -5.99 22.66
CA ASP A 210 -22.62 -6.39 23.67
C ASP A 210 -23.30 -7.70 23.21
N GLU A 211 -23.76 -8.53 24.15
CA GLU A 211 -24.08 -9.97 24.04
C GLU A 211 -25.08 -10.39 22.93
N LEU A 212 -25.78 -9.44 22.31
CA LEU A 212 -26.69 -9.64 21.16
C LEU A 212 -25.99 -10.16 19.89
N SER A 213 -24.72 -9.80 19.70
CA SER A 213 -23.93 -10.24 18.55
C SER A 213 -23.64 -11.75 18.58
N LYS A 214 -23.40 -12.35 19.75
CA LYS A 214 -23.28 -13.82 19.90
C LYS A 214 -24.57 -14.57 19.55
N ALA A 215 -25.73 -13.95 19.77
CA ALA A 215 -27.04 -14.58 19.52
C ALA A 215 -27.47 -14.54 18.03
N TYR A 216 -27.09 -13.49 17.30
CA TYR A 216 -27.44 -13.36 15.88
C TYR A 216 -26.61 -14.30 14.99
N TYR A 217 -25.34 -14.53 15.33
CA TYR A 217 -24.49 -15.50 14.64
C TYR A 217 -24.93 -16.95 14.87
N LYS A 218 -25.44 -17.27 16.08
CA LYS A 218 -25.91 -18.62 16.41
C LYS A 218 -27.21 -19.05 15.69
N LYS A 219 -27.92 -18.13 15.03
CA LYS A 219 -29.23 -18.41 14.41
C LYS A 219 -29.18 -18.63 12.89
N ASN A 220 -28.06 -18.35 12.23
CA ASN A 220 -27.84 -18.59 10.80
C ASN A 220 -26.88 -19.77 10.59
N SER A 221 -27.30 -20.95 11.04
CA SER A 221 -26.48 -22.17 11.05
C SER A 221 -26.36 -22.83 9.67
N LYS A 222 -25.22 -22.60 9.03
CA LYS A 222 -24.46 -23.64 8.28
C LYS A 222 -22.94 -23.37 8.26
N PHE A 223 -22.47 -22.45 9.11
CA PHE A 223 -21.13 -21.85 9.05
C PHE A 223 -20.37 -21.96 10.39
N ASP A 224 -20.68 -22.94 11.25
CA ASP A 224 -20.49 -22.80 12.71
C ASP A 224 -19.42 -23.68 13.40
N GLU A 225 -18.36 -24.12 12.73
CA GLU A 225 -17.16 -24.64 13.44
C GLU A 225 -15.84 -24.01 13.00
N LEU A 226 -15.79 -23.43 11.80
CA LEU A 226 -14.59 -22.78 11.27
C LEU A 226 -14.38 -21.36 11.84
N THR A 227 -15.46 -20.65 12.16
CA THR A 227 -15.41 -19.21 12.49
C THR A 227 -15.03 -18.94 13.95
N ALA A 228 -15.43 -19.79 14.89
CA ALA A 228 -15.00 -19.68 16.29
C ALA A 228 -13.51 -20.02 16.44
N ASN A 229 -13.03 -21.01 15.66
CA ASN A 229 -11.60 -21.28 15.53
C ASN A 229 -10.90 -20.11 14.82
N SER A 230 -11.48 -19.53 13.75
CA SER A 230 -10.90 -18.38 13.05
C SER A 230 -10.78 -17.15 13.95
N ILE A 231 -11.75 -16.80 14.79
CA ILE A 231 -11.63 -15.65 15.70
C ILE A 231 -10.57 -15.91 16.78
N TRP A 232 -10.50 -17.15 17.29
CA TRP A 232 -9.43 -17.54 18.22
C TRP A 232 -8.06 -17.51 17.54
N ASP A 233 -7.97 -17.96 16.29
CA ASP A 233 -6.78 -17.92 15.45
C ASP A 233 -6.40 -16.49 15.05
N THR A 234 -7.37 -15.58 14.85
CA THR A 234 -7.14 -14.16 14.57
C THR A 234 -6.63 -13.44 15.80
N ASN A 235 -7.23 -13.65 16.97
CA ASN A 235 -6.73 -13.05 18.22
C ASN A 235 -5.35 -13.62 18.60
N LYS A 236 -5.15 -14.93 18.41
CA LYS A 236 -3.85 -15.57 18.60
C LYS A 236 -2.82 -15.07 17.59
N PHE A 237 -3.22 -14.84 16.34
CA PHE A 237 -2.38 -14.21 15.33
C PHE A 237 -2.02 -12.78 15.72
N ILE A 238 -2.99 -11.97 16.16
CA ILE A 238 -2.76 -10.60 16.65
C ILE A 238 -1.78 -10.63 17.83
N ASP A 239 -1.93 -11.57 18.76
CA ASP A 239 -1.01 -11.73 19.90
C ASP A 239 0.39 -12.19 19.48
N GLU A 240 0.51 -13.20 18.61
CA GLU A 240 1.80 -13.68 18.08
C GLU A 240 2.49 -12.59 17.24
N PHE A 241 1.69 -11.82 16.51
CA PHE A 241 2.14 -10.70 15.71
C PHE A 241 2.65 -9.54 16.58
N ASN A 242 1.92 -9.17 17.64
CA ASN A 242 2.35 -8.17 18.61
C ASN A 242 3.66 -8.57 19.29
N LYS A 243 3.83 -9.86 19.63
CA LYS A 243 5.08 -10.39 20.20
C LYS A 243 6.26 -10.29 19.24
N GLU A 244 6.08 -10.63 17.97
CA GLU A 244 7.14 -10.52 16.97
C GLU A 244 7.50 -9.05 16.69
N TRP A 245 6.51 -8.15 16.76
CA TRP A 245 6.70 -6.71 16.66
C TRP A 245 7.57 -6.18 17.81
N GLU A 246 7.22 -6.50 19.06
CA GLU A 246 8.01 -6.12 20.24
C GLU A 246 9.45 -6.61 20.14
N ARG A 247 9.67 -7.82 19.61
CA ARG A 247 11.00 -8.39 19.38
C ARG A 247 11.82 -7.59 18.35
N LYS A 248 11.20 -7.15 17.25
CA LYS A 248 11.87 -6.33 16.23
C LYS A 248 12.22 -4.95 16.78
N LEU A 249 11.31 -4.33 17.52
CA LEU A 249 11.53 -3.03 18.16
C LEU A 249 12.71 -3.10 19.15
N GLN A 250 12.78 -4.18 19.93
CA GLN A 250 13.88 -4.44 20.86
C GLN A 250 15.23 -4.59 20.14
N LEU A 251 15.27 -5.36 19.05
CA LEU A 251 16.47 -5.53 18.22
C LEU A 251 16.94 -4.22 17.59
N GLU A 252 16.03 -3.36 17.18
CA GLU A 252 16.36 -2.06 16.62
C GLU A 252 16.94 -1.11 17.67
N LYS A 253 16.38 -1.15 18.88
CA LYS A 253 16.91 -0.43 20.04
C LYS A 253 18.32 -0.92 20.40
N GLU A 254 18.55 -2.22 20.43
CA GLU A 254 19.89 -2.81 20.67
C GLU A 254 20.90 -2.36 19.59
N LYS A 255 20.52 -2.39 18.31
CA LYS A 255 21.38 -1.87 17.22
C LYS A 255 21.65 -0.37 17.33
N TYR A 256 20.69 0.40 17.84
CA TYR A 256 20.88 1.81 18.09
C TYR A 256 21.89 2.02 19.23
N ASP A 257 21.72 1.31 20.34
CA ASP A 257 22.62 1.39 21.49
C ASP A 257 24.05 0.94 21.13
N GLU A 258 24.20 -0.13 20.33
CA GLU A 258 25.50 -0.56 19.80
C GLU A 258 26.16 0.52 18.93
N ARG A 259 25.38 1.23 18.10
CA ARG A 259 25.91 2.32 17.27
C ARG A 259 26.37 3.50 18.13
N GLN A 260 25.60 3.85 19.16
CA GLN A 260 25.99 4.89 20.11
C GLN A 260 27.26 4.51 20.88
N GLN A 261 27.36 3.26 21.32
CA GLN A 261 28.54 2.77 22.04
C GLN A 261 29.79 2.72 21.15
N ARG A 262 29.65 2.35 19.88
CA ARG A 262 30.77 2.44 18.90
C ARG A 262 31.20 3.88 18.66
N HIS A 263 30.25 4.81 18.56
CA HIS A 263 30.57 6.23 18.43
C HIS A 263 31.31 6.76 19.65
N TYR A 264 30.88 6.41 20.86
CA TYR A 264 31.55 6.78 22.10
C TYR A 264 32.99 6.23 22.19
N ASN A 265 33.17 4.93 21.92
CA ASN A 265 34.49 4.29 21.94
C ASN A 265 35.45 4.88 20.89
N ASN A 266 34.96 5.25 19.72
CA ASN A 266 35.78 5.90 18.69
C ASN A 266 36.21 7.32 19.12
N GLN A 267 35.34 8.07 19.80
CA GLN A 267 35.68 9.40 20.34
C GLN A 267 36.73 9.31 21.47
N GLU A 268 36.65 8.30 22.35
CA GLU A 268 37.68 8.08 23.38
C GLU A 268 39.05 7.71 22.77
N GLN A 269 39.07 6.86 21.73
CA GLN A 269 40.31 6.49 21.04
C GLN A 269 40.97 7.67 20.31
N GLU A 270 40.18 8.56 19.71
CA GLU A 270 40.69 9.79 19.08
C GLU A 270 41.26 10.76 20.11
N SER A 271 40.66 10.88 21.30
CA SER A 271 41.18 11.71 22.40
C SER A 271 42.51 11.19 22.97
N HIS A 272 42.67 9.87 23.08
CA HIS A 272 43.92 9.24 23.54
C HIS A 272 45.06 9.26 22.50
N HIS A 273 44.76 9.50 21.21
CA HIS A 273 45.79 9.70 20.19
C HIS A 273 46.31 11.14 20.16
N GLN A 274 45.49 12.15 20.48
CA GLN A 274 45.94 13.54 20.60
C GLN A 274 46.88 13.75 21.81
N ASP A 275 46.69 13.03 22.91
CA ASP A 275 47.58 13.13 24.08
C ASP A 275 48.97 12.48 23.88
N LYS A 276 49.20 11.75 22.77
CA LYS A 276 50.49 11.08 22.48
C LYS A 276 51.33 11.76 21.40
N GLU A 277 50.77 12.69 20.64
CA GLU A 277 51.52 13.43 19.61
C GLU A 277 52.21 14.69 20.14
N ASP A 278 51.91 15.13 21.37
CA ASP A 278 52.55 16.30 21.99
C ASP A 278 53.89 16.01 22.70
N ASP A 279 54.38 14.76 22.67
CA ASP A 279 55.56 14.33 23.45
C ASP A 279 56.79 13.91 22.60
N THR A 280 56.81 14.20 21.29
CA THR A 280 58.02 14.01 20.46
C THR A 280 58.72 15.34 20.16
N ASP A 281 59.49 15.79 21.15
CA ASP A 281 60.44 16.90 21.07
C ASP A 281 61.66 16.49 20.22
N THR A 282 61.61 16.72 18.91
CA THR A 282 62.76 16.54 18.01
C THR A 282 63.80 17.66 18.19
N PRO A 283 65.07 17.35 18.54
CA PRO A 283 66.08 18.39 18.73
C PRO A 283 66.59 18.97 17.39
N LYS A 284 66.69 20.31 17.34
CA LYS A 284 67.25 21.09 16.24
C LYS A 284 68.71 20.71 15.92
N PRO A 285 69.10 20.61 14.63
CA PRO A 285 70.49 20.37 14.27
C PRO A 285 71.33 21.65 14.41
N THR A 286 72.43 21.53 15.15
CA THR A 286 73.43 22.58 15.37
C THR A 286 74.32 22.75 14.13
N GLN A 287 74.43 23.97 13.62
CA GLN A 287 75.44 24.33 12.62
C GLN A 287 76.79 24.61 13.30
N SER A 288 77.88 24.00 12.81
CA SER A 288 79.22 24.55 13.02
C SER A 288 80.16 24.27 11.85
N LEU A 289 80.52 25.38 11.18
CA LEU A 289 81.82 25.79 10.64
C LEU A 289 82.60 24.89 9.66
N LYS A 290 82.71 25.45 8.45
CA LYS A 290 83.68 25.17 7.39
C LYS A 290 85.12 25.48 7.82
N PHE A 291 86.05 24.68 7.33
CA PHE A 291 87.36 25.16 6.88
C PHE A 291 87.65 24.61 5.48
N THR A 292 87.81 25.53 4.54
CA THR A 292 88.46 25.33 3.25
C THR A 292 89.97 25.51 3.45
N MET A 293 90.81 24.91 2.60
CA MET A 293 92.20 25.37 2.43
C MET A 293 92.25 26.84 2.01
#